data_AF-A0A1G9MC17-F1
#
_entry.id   AF-A0A1G9MC17-F1
#
_cell.length_a   1.000
_cell.length_b   1.000
_cell.length_c   1.000
_cell.angle_alpha   90.00
_cell.angle_beta   90.00
_cell.angle_gamma   90.00
#
_symmetry.space_group_name_H-M   'P 1'
#
loop_
_entity.id
_entity.type
_entity.pdbx_description
1 polymer ?
#
loop_
_entity_poly.entity_id
_entity_poly.type
_entity_poly.pdbx_seq_one_letter_code
_entity_poly.pdbx_strand_id
1 'polypeptide(L)' 'AVILTEESYTSGTSFIDNEEPIREYYNRARRVCRGMFISENGTKINADLNGAYQIMKKAFPVQWDRGCALHPAVVNVV' A
#
# COMPACT_ATOMS: atom_id res chain seq x y z
N ALA A 1 -13.59 -17.12 7.50
CA ALA A 1 -14.64 -16.07 7.52
C ALA A 1 -14.22 -14.93 6.61
N VAL A 2 -15.17 -14.22 5.98
CA VAL A 2 -14.88 -13.04 5.15
C VAL A 2 -15.22 -11.79 5.96
N ILE A 3 -14.34 -10.80 5.94
CA ILE A 3 -14.56 -9.49 6.57
C ILE A 3 -14.81 -8.47 5.46
N LEU A 4 -15.91 -7.73 5.55
CA LEU A 4 -16.22 -6.63 4.64
C LEU A 4 -15.70 -5.32 5.25
N THR A 5 -14.99 -4.53 4.45
CA THR A 5 -14.48 -3.20 4.84
C THR A 5 -14.59 -2.23 3.66
N GLU A 6 -14.62 -0.93 3.93
CA GLU A 6 -14.58 0.10 2.90
C GLU A 6 -13.15 0.38 2.40
N GLU A 7 -13.02 0.78 1.13
CA GLU A 7 -11.73 0.99 0.45
C GLU A 7 -11.35 2.48 0.25
N SER A 8 -12.02 3.39 0.94
CA SER A 8 -11.74 4.82 0.83
C SER A 8 -10.27 5.11 1.13
N TYR A 9 -9.65 5.96 0.32
CA TYR A 9 -8.28 6.43 0.50
C TYR A 9 -7.17 5.36 0.40
N THR A 10 -7.47 4.08 0.20
CA THR A 10 -6.46 2.99 0.12
C THR A 10 -5.55 3.10 -1.11
N SER A 11 -6.01 3.77 -2.15
CA SER A 11 -5.29 3.92 -3.43
C SER A 11 -4.30 5.08 -3.49
N GLY A 12 -4.41 6.05 -2.57
CA GLY A 12 -3.58 7.27 -2.56
C GLY A 12 -2.80 7.51 -1.27
N THR A 13 -3.03 6.67 -0.25
CA THR A 13 -2.21 6.64 0.96
C THR A 13 -1.10 5.60 0.81
N SER A 14 0.01 5.82 1.49
CA SER A 14 1.24 5.04 1.35
C SER A 14 1.38 4.07 2.52
N PHE A 15 1.31 2.78 2.21
CA PHE A 15 1.49 1.75 3.23
C PHE A 15 2.94 1.74 3.76
N ILE A 16 3.91 1.93 2.88
CA ILE A 16 5.35 1.87 3.24
C ILE A 16 5.84 3.08 4.03
N ASP A 17 5.13 4.21 3.95
CA ASP A 17 5.34 5.36 4.84
C ASP A 17 4.56 5.22 6.15
N ASN A 18 3.93 4.06 6.37
CA ASN A 18 3.08 3.76 7.52
C ASN A 18 1.87 4.70 7.69
N GLU A 19 1.36 5.26 6.61
CA GLU A 19 0.20 6.17 6.67
C GLU A 19 -1.09 5.42 6.96
N GLU A 20 -2.01 6.09 7.66
CA GLU A 20 -3.37 5.62 7.79
C GLU A 20 -4.17 5.93 6.51
N PRO A 21 -5.06 5.02 6.08
CA PRO A 21 -5.90 5.23 4.90
C PRO A 21 -7.07 6.19 5.18
N ILE A 22 -6.72 7.44 5.48
CA ILE A 22 -7.62 8.57 5.79
C ILE A 22 -7.43 9.70 4.76
N ARG A 23 -8.34 10.67 4.76
CA ARG A 23 -8.40 11.73 3.76
C ARG A 23 -7.17 12.65 3.80
N GLU A 24 -6.66 12.88 5.00
CA GLU A 24 -5.57 13.80 5.33
C GLU A 24 -4.26 13.37 4.67
N TYR A 25 -4.02 12.07 4.54
CA TYR A 25 -2.83 11.50 3.92
C TYR A 25 -3.02 11.15 2.44
N TYR A 26 -4.21 11.38 1.88
CA TYR A 26 -4.51 10.95 0.53
C TYR A 26 -3.81 11.85 -0.50
N ASN A 27 -2.89 11.26 -1.27
CA ASN A 27 -2.20 11.94 -2.37
C ASN A 27 -2.35 11.16 -3.68
N ARG A 28 -3.13 11.73 -4.62
CA ARG A 28 -3.38 11.12 -5.93
C ARG A 28 -2.13 11.06 -6.82
N ALA A 29 -1.16 11.96 -6.63
CA ALA A 29 0.04 12.01 -7.46
C ALA A 29 0.96 10.79 -7.26
N ARG A 30 0.81 10.07 -6.14
CA ARG A 30 1.60 8.87 -5.83
C ARG A 30 1.31 7.70 -6.76
N ARG A 31 0.07 7.55 -7.25
CA ARG A 31 -0.29 6.55 -8.27
C ARG A 31 -0.01 7.11 -9.66
N VAL A 32 1.23 6.99 -10.11
CA VAL A 32 1.73 7.59 -11.37
C VAL A 32 1.07 6.96 -12.60
N CYS A 33 1.03 5.64 -12.66
CA CYS A 33 0.40 4.89 -13.74
C CYS A 33 -0.09 3.51 -13.25
N ARG A 34 -0.71 2.72 -14.13
CA ARG A 34 -1.16 1.37 -13.79
C ARG A 34 0.04 0.53 -13.35
N GLY A 35 -0.04 -0.04 -12.15
CA GLY A 35 1.04 -0.86 -11.58
C GLY A 35 2.21 -0.07 -10.98
N MET A 36 2.16 1.27 -10.92
CA MET A 36 3.22 2.09 -10.31
C MET A 36 2.69 3.05 -9.25
N PHE A 37 3.20 2.88 -8.03
CA PHE A 37 3.00 3.79 -6.91
C PHE A 37 4.36 4.25 -6.38
N ILE A 38 4.48 5.54 -6.07
CA ILE A 38 5.67 6.17 -5.50
C ILE A 38 5.28 6.76 -4.15
N SER A 39 5.92 6.29 -3.08
CA SER A 39 5.75 6.83 -1.72
C SER A 39 6.36 8.22 -1.55
N GLU A 40 6.13 8.82 -0.39
CA GLU A 40 6.71 10.12 -0.04
C GLU A 40 8.24 10.08 -0.03
N ASN A 41 8.83 8.96 0.43
CA ASN A 41 10.28 8.77 0.41
C ASN A 41 10.85 8.35 -0.97
N GLY A 42 10.03 8.33 -2.02
CA GLY A 42 10.45 8.00 -3.40
C GLY A 42 10.58 6.50 -3.70
N THR A 43 10.26 5.63 -2.74
CA THR A 43 10.25 4.18 -2.95
C THR A 43 9.15 3.79 -3.94
N LYS A 44 9.52 2.96 -4.91
CA LYS A 44 8.60 2.46 -5.94
C LYS A 44 8.05 1.10 -5.51
N ILE A 45 6.73 0.96 -5.55
CA ILE A 45 6.03 -0.30 -5.31
C ILE A 45 4.92 -0.46 -6.36
N ASN A 46 4.49 -1.69 -6.59
CA ASN A 46 3.32 -1.91 -7.43
C ASN A 46 2.07 -1.27 -6.78
N ALA A 47 1.30 -0.52 -7.56
CA ALA A 47 0.14 0.19 -7.05
C ALA A 47 -0.96 -0.71 -6.46
N ASP A 48 -1.11 -1.92 -6.99
CA ASP A 48 -2.10 -2.89 -6.50
C ASP A 48 -1.61 -3.56 -5.21
N LEU A 49 -0.30 -3.76 -5.06
CA LEU A 49 0.29 -4.18 -3.78
C LEU A 49 0.07 -3.13 -2.70
N ASN A 50 0.33 -1.85 -2.98
CA ASN A 50 0.06 -0.77 -2.01
C ASN A 50 -1.41 -0.75 -1.57
N GLY A 51 -2.33 -0.82 -2.54
CA GLY A 51 -3.77 -0.85 -2.26
C GLY A 51 -4.16 -2.04 -1.40
N ALA A 52 -3.68 -3.25 -1.73
CA ALA A 52 -3.95 -4.46 -0.95
C ALA A 52 -3.42 -4.33 0.49
N TYR A 53 -2.22 -3.80 0.68
CA TYR A 53 -1.67 -3.56 2.01
C TYR A 53 -2.50 -2.55 2.81
N GLN A 54 -2.98 -1.46 2.19
CA GLN A 54 -3.84 -0.49 2.89
C GLN A 54 -5.22 -1.05 3.23
N ILE A 55 -5.80 -1.92 2.39
CA ILE A 55 -7.05 -2.63 2.72
C ILE A 55 -6.82 -3.57 3.91
N MET A 56 -5.73 -4.34 3.89
CA MET A 56 -5.35 -5.21 5.01
C MET A 56 -5.17 -4.40 6.30
N LYS A 57 -4.51 -3.23 6.24
CA LYS A 57 -4.31 -2.34 7.37
C LYS A 57 -5.63 -1.80 7.97
N LYS A 58 -6.67 -1.61 7.16
CA LYS A 58 -8.02 -1.26 7.66
C LYS A 58 -8.70 -2.42 8.37
N ALA A 59 -8.65 -3.61 7.77
CA ALA A 59 -9.34 -4.78 8.29
C ALA A 59 -8.63 -5.39 9.52
N PHE A 60 -7.30 -5.27 9.57
CA PHE A 60 -6.44 -5.84 10.60
C PHE A 60 -5.28 -4.88 10.91
N PRO A 61 -4.87 -4.74 12.17
CA PRO A 61 -3.69 -3.95 12.53
C PRO A 61 -2.41 -4.67 12.10
N VAL A 62 -2.13 -4.68 10.79
CA VAL A 62 -0.91 -5.23 10.20
C VAL A 62 0.20 -4.21 10.32
N GLN A 63 1.32 -4.61 10.91
CA GLN A 63 2.57 -3.85 10.88
C GLN A 63 3.41 -4.37 9.71
N TRP A 64 4.17 -3.47 9.07
CA TRP A 64 5.26 -3.87 8.18
C TRP A 64 6.41 -4.42 9.03
N ASP A 65 6.24 -5.62 9.57
CA ASP A 65 7.35 -6.42 10.05
C ASP A 65 7.87 -7.30 8.90
N ARG A 66 9.17 -7.57 8.87
CA ARG A 66 9.74 -8.56 7.94
C ARG A 66 9.47 -10.00 8.41
N GLY A 67 8.56 -10.19 9.38
CA GLY A 67 8.16 -11.47 9.96
C GLY A 67 7.02 -12.13 9.19
N CYS A 68 6.28 -11.36 8.39
CA CYS A 68 5.32 -11.89 7.44
C CYS A 68 6.02 -12.62 6.28
N ALA A 69 5.69 -13.91 6.15
CA ALA A 69 6.52 -14.94 5.49
C ALA A 69 6.91 -14.71 4.02
N LEU A 70 6.27 -13.80 3.28
CA LEU A 70 6.58 -13.52 1.87
C LEU A 70 6.20 -12.07 1.51
N HIS A 71 7.18 -11.16 1.53
CA HIS A 71 6.99 -9.86 0.89
C HIS A 71 7.28 -9.97 -0.61
N PRO A 72 6.49 -9.29 -1.46
CA PRO A 72 6.81 -9.14 -2.87
C PRO A 72 8.23 -8.56 -3.02
N ALA A 73 9.08 -9.27 -3.74
CA ALA A 73 10.42 -8.81 -4.07
C ALA A 73 10.39 -8.07 -5.42
N VAL A 74 11.14 -6.98 -5.50
CA VAL A 74 11.41 -6.35 -6.80
C VAL A 74 12.46 -7.18 -7.51
N VAL A 75 12.09 -7.76 -8.65
CA VAL A 75 13.00 -8.53 -9.51
C VAL A 75 13.30 -7.71 -10.76
N ASN A 76 14.55 -7.24 -10.89
CA ASN A 76 15.02 -6.66 -12.13
C ASN A 76 15.52 -7.80 -13.01
N VAL A 77 14.80 -8.09 -14.09
CA VAL A 77 15.25 -9.07 -15.10
C VAL A 77 16.32 -8.39 -15.95
N VAL A 78 17.50 -9.01 -16.02
CA VAL A 78 18.63 -8.59 -16.85
C VAL A 78 18.55 -9.27 -18.20
#